data_AF-A0A957XKD9-F1
#
_entry.id   AF-A0A957XKD9-F1
#
_cell.length_a   1.000
_cell.length_b   1.000
_cell.length_c   1.000
_cell.angle_alpha   90.00
_cell.angle_beta   90.00
_cell.angle_gamma   90.00
#
_symmetry.space_group_name_H-M   'P 1'
#
loop_
_entity.id
_entity.type
_entity.pdbx_description
1 polymer ?
#
loop_
_entity_poly.entity_id
_entity_poly.type
_entity_poly.pdbx_seq_one_letter_code
_entity_poly.pdbx_strand_id
1 'polypeptide(L)'
;ARLANNLDSLERNNLLRAVTGIGQGELLASPLSIALMFSAVVNEGDMPEPHLLKSVRSPSGAVLQKEPQAIWSRNIMSTQTARQARQMMIALVERGSQAAVPGLTVGGKTGTAEVADNKAPHAWFAGFAENEERTVVIAVLVENGGQGGSVATPIFARVADAALNHYGEPVEEVIVPPGARE
;
A
#
# COMPACT_ATOMS: atom_id res chain seq x y z
N ALA A 1 -19.58 11.42 -15.96
CA ALA A 1 -19.28 10.06 -15.52
C ALA A 1 -19.54 10.00 -14.02
N ARG A 2 -20.46 9.13 -13.56
CA ARG A 2 -20.72 8.95 -12.13
C ARG A 2 -19.66 7.98 -11.64
N LEU A 3 -18.75 8.40 -10.77
CA LEU A 3 -17.80 7.50 -10.14
C LEU A 3 -18.57 6.42 -9.34
N ALA A 4 -17.97 5.24 -9.15
CA ALA A 4 -18.52 4.14 -8.34
C ALA A 4 -18.63 4.48 -6.82
N ASN A 5 -18.80 5.74 -6.46
CA ASN A 5 -19.00 6.21 -5.09
C ASN A 5 -20.48 6.20 -4.66
N ASN A 6 -21.38 5.60 -5.44
CA ASN A 6 -22.77 5.40 -5.05
C ASN A 6 -23.12 3.90 -5.03
N LEU A 7 -23.42 3.40 -3.83
CA LEU A 7 -23.86 2.02 -3.57
C LEU A 7 -25.08 1.64 -4.42
N ASP A 8 -26.03 2.55 -4.63
CA ASP A 8 -27.23 2.28 -5.42
C ASP A 8 -26.92 1.96 -6.89
N SER A 9 -25.80 2.46 -7.41
CA SER A 9 -25.38 2.21 -8.79
C SER A 9 -24.67 0.86 -8.92
N LEU A 10 -23.92 0.45 -7.90
CA LEU A 10 -23.33 -0.89 -7.80
C LEU A 10 -24.40 -1.98 -7.63
N GLU A 11 -25.46 -1.70 -6.87
CA GLU A 11 -26.53 -2.68 -6.65
C GLU A 11 -27.36 -2.95 -7.92
N ARG A 12 -27.65 -1.89 -8.69
CA ARG A 12 -28.54 -1.96 -9.87
C ARG A 12 -27.83 -2.36 -11.16
N ASN A 13 -26.50 -2.34 -11.20
CA ASN A 13 -25.74 -2.64 -12.42
C ASN A 13 -24.75 -3.80 -12.20
N ASN A 14 -25.13 -4.98 -12.67
CA ASN A 14 -24.33 -6.20 -12.54
C ASN A 14 -22.95 -6.10 -13.23
N LEU A 15 -22.85 -5.40 -14.36
CA LEU A 15 -21.59 -5.21 -15.08
C LEU A 15 -20.65 -4.31 -14.28
N LEU A 16 -21.17 -3.18 -13.78
CA LEU A 16 -20.41 -2.27 -12.93
C LEU A 16 -19.91 -2.99 -11.67
N ARG A 17 -20.79 -3.77 -11.02
CA ARG A 17 -20.40 -4.58 -9.85
C ARG A 17 -19.31 -5.60 -10.16
N ALA A 18 -19.39 -6.27 -11.31
CA ALA A 18 -18.39 -7.25 -11.74
C ALA A 18 -17.02 -6.59 -11.98
N VAL A 19 -16.96 -5.46 -12.69
CA VAL A 19 -15.69 -4.76 -12.95
C VAL A 19 -15.11 -4.13 -11.70
N THR A 20 -15.95 -3.55 -10.82
CA THR A 20 -15.49 -3.02 -9.53
C THR A 20 -14.91 -4.12 -8.64
N GLY A 21 -15.48 -5.33 -8.64
CA GLY A 21 -14.99 -6.46 -7.84
C GLY A 21 -13.58 -6.92 -8.19
N ILE A 22 -13.11 -6.65 -9.42
CA ILE A 22 -11.74 -6.92 -9.86
C ILE A 22 -10.84 -5.67 -9.86
N GLY A 23 -11.35 -4.54 -9.36
CA GLY A 23 -10.61 -3.27 -9.28
C GLY A 23 -10.57 -2.48 -10.60
N GLN A 24 -11.51 -2.71 -11.52
CA GLN A 24 -11.62 -2.04 -12.82
C GLN A 24 -12.90 -1.18 -12.90
N GLY A 25 -13.01 -0.39 -13.97
CA GLY A 25 -14.16 0.45 -14.25
C GLY A 25 -14.08 1.81 -13.57
N GLU A 26 -15.12 2.20 -12.83
CA GLU A 26 -15.25 3.54 -12.24
C GLU A 26 -14.65 3.64 -10.82
N LEU A 27 -13.87 2.66 -10.39
CA LEU A 27 -13.17 2.66 -9.10
C LEU A 27 -11.89 3.49 -9.20
N LEU A 28 -11.84 4.59 -8.45
CA LEU A 28 -10.62 5.37 -8.27
C LEU A 28 -10.17 5.28 -6.81
N ALA A 29 -8.89 4.97 -6.59
CA ALA A 29 -8.29 4.89 -5.27
C ALA A 29 -6.89 5.52 -5.27
N SER A 30 -6.59 6.28 -4.23
CA SER A 30 -5.24 6.80 -4.00
C SER A 30 -4.32 5.70 -3.44
N PRO A 31 -3.00 5.76 -3.68
CA PRO A 31 -2.06 4.83 -3.04
C PRO A 31 -2.18 4.80 -1.52
N LEU A 32 -2.45 5.95 -0.88
CA LEU A 32 -2.67 6.03 0.57
C LEU A 32 -3.90 5.25 1.00
N SER A 33 -5.02 5.38 0.28
CA SER A 33 -6.25 4.64 0.56
C SER A 33 -6.03 3.13 0.42
N ILE A 34 -5.29 2.69 -0.61
CA ILE A 34 -4.90 1.28 -0.77
C ILE A 34 -4.04 0.82 0.41
N ALA A 35 -3.00 1.59 0.78
CA ALA A 35 -2.15 1.25 1.90
C ALA A 35 -2.95 1.10 3.20
N LEU A 36 -3.89 2.01 3.50
CA LEU A 36 -4.74 1.91 4.69
C LEU A 36 -5.61 0.65 4.73
N MET A 37 -6.11 0.19 3.59
CA MET A 37 -6.83 -1.09 3.51
C MET A 37 -5.94 -2.27 3.88
N PHE A 38 -4.69 -2.29 3.41
CA PHE A 38 -3.71 -3.32 3.81
C PHE A 38 -3.29 -3.17 5.28
N SER A 39 -3.18 -1.96 5.81
CA SER A 39 -2.94 -1.72 7.22
C SER A 39 -4.04 -2.31 8.10
N ALA A 40 -5.30 -2.27 7.67
CA ALA A 40 -6.38 -2.90 8.41
C ALA A 40 -6.28 -4.43 8.42
N VAL A 41 -5.76 -5.06 7.37
CA VAL A 41 -5.50 -6.52 7.35
C VAL A 41 -4.43 -6.88 8.38
N VAL A 42 -3.36 -6.08 8.46
CA VAL A 42 -2.28 -6.26 9.44
C VAL A 42 -2.77 -5.97 10.85
N ASN A 43 -3.59 -4.93 11.02
CA ASN A 43 -4.10 -4.46 12.31
C ASN A 43 -5.43 -5.13 12.69
N GLU A 44 -5.55 -6.43 12.42
CA GLU A 44 -6.63 -7.30 12.88
C GLU A 44 -8.07 -6.84 12.58
N GLY A 45 -8.24 -6.04 11.53
CA GLY A 45 -9.52 -5.53 11.06
C GLY A 45 -9.86 -4.10 11.49
N ASP A 46 -8.95 -3.41 12.18
CA ASP A 46 -9.07 -1.99 12.53
C ASP A 46 -8.22 -1.13 11.57
N MET A 47 -8.81 -0.11 10.95
CA MET A 47 -8.09 0.81 10.08
C MET A 47 -7.46 1.96 10.89
N PRO A 48 -6.13 2.10 10.91
CA PRO A 48 -5.47 3.19 11.64
C PRO A 48 -5.77 4.55 11.01
N GLU A 49 -5.75 5.60 11.83
CA GLU A 49 -5.83 6.98 11.35
C GLU A 49 -4.45 7.42 10.81
N PRO A 50 -4.34 7.79 9.52
CA PRO A 50 -3.08 8.26 8.96
C PRO A 50 -2.73 9.64 9.52
N HIS A 51 -1.52 9.81 10.04
CA HIS A 51 -0.98 11.12 10.41
C HIS A 51 0.46 11.27 9.92
N LEU A 52 0.81 12.48 9.47
CA LEU A 52 2.18 12.83 9.07
C LEU A 52 2.94 13.54 10.20
N LEU A 53 2.24 14.31 11.02
CA LEU A 53 2.83 15.04 12.13
C LEU A 53 3.13 14.07 13.29
N LYS A 54 4.41 13.88 13.62
CA LYS A 54 4.81 13.07 14.79
C LYS A 54 4.76 13.85 16.09
N SER A 55 5.36 15.05 16.09
CA SER A 55 5.41 15.94 17.24
C SER A 55 5.84 17.34 16.84
N VAL A 56 5.32 18.36 17.52
CA VAL A 56 5.83 19.74 17.48
C VAL A 56 6.78 19.94 18.65
N ARG A 57 7.95 20.54 18.40
CA ARG A 57 8.98 20.79 19.42
C ARG A 57 9.33 22.27 19.47
N SER A 58 9.65 22.76 20.66
CA SER A 58 10.22 24.09 20.85
C SER A 58 11.65 24.17 20.27
N PRO A 59 12.22 25.37 20.12
CA PRO A 59 13.64 25.53 19.80
C PRO A 59 14.59 24.87 20.81
N SER A 60 14.16 24.72 22.07
CA SER A 60 14.90 24.00 23.11
C SER A 60 14.75 22.47 23.03
N GLY A 61 13.99 21.95 22.07
CA GLY A 61 13.75 20.50 21.87
C GLY A 61 12.59 19.92 22.69
N ALA A 62 11.94 20.73 23.53
CA ALA A 62 10.81 20.30 24.36
C ALA A 62 9.59 19.97 23.50
N VAL A 63 8.91 18.86 23.78
CA VAL A 63 7.71 18.45 23.04
C VAL A 63 6.54 19.33 23.45
N LEU A 64 5.99 20.09 22.49
CA LEU A 64 4.82 20.94 22.68
C LEU A 64 3.52 20.21 22.34
N GLN A 65 3.58 19.34 21.33
CA GLN A 65 2.46 18.53 20.88
C GLN A 65 2.98 17.19 20.37
N LYS A 66 2.24 16.12 20.63
CA LYS A 66 2.51 14.79 20.11
C LYS A 66 1.20 14.20 19.62
N GLU A 67 1.17 13.75 18.37
CA GLU A 67 -0.04 13.13 17.85
C GLU A 67 -0.21 11.71 18.42
N PRO A 68 -1.40 11.35 18.92
CA PRO A 68 -1.67 10.02 19.40
C PRO A 68 -1.81 9.03 18.23
N GLN A 69 -1.54 7.76 18.51
CA GLN A 69 -2.01 6.69 17.63
C GLN A 69 -3.52 6.57 17.79
N ALA A 70 -4.25 6.74 16.69
CA ALA A 70 -5.69 6.68 16.66
C ALA A 70 -6.17 5.67 15.61
N ILE A 71 -7.40 5.17 15.81
CA ILE A 71 -8.06 4.26 14.90
C ILE A 71 -9.19 5.03 14.22
N TRP A 72 -9.09 5.18 12.90
CA TRP A 72 -10.08 5.92 12.12
C TRP A 72 -11.39 5.13 11.97
N SER A 73 -11.28 3.81 11.76
CA SER A 73 -12.44 2.94 11.64
C SER A 73 -12.18 1.59 12.29
N ARG A 74 -13.08 1.17 13.17
CA ARG A 74 -12.98 -0.12 13.89
C ARG A 74 -13.83 -1.19 13.24
N ASN A 75 -13.36 -2.43 13.31
CA ASN A 75 -14.08 -3.62 12.86
C ASN A 75 -14.53 -3.52 11.38
N ILE A 76 -13.68 -2.98 10.50
CA ILE A 76 -13.97 -2.98 9.05
C ILE A 76 -14.02 -4.42 8.51
N MET A 77 -13.37 -5.35 9.21
CA MET A 77 -13.50 -6.79 9.06
C MET A 77 -13.27 -7.46 10.41
N SER A 78 -13.70 -8.70 10.56
CA SER A 78 -13.40 -9.47 11.77
C SER A 78 -11.91 -9.81 11.84
N THR A 79 -11.36 -9.96 13.05
CA THR A 79 -9.99 -10.44 13.26
C THR A 79 -9.72 -11.78 12.58
N GLN A 80 -10.72 -12.68 12.55
CA GLN A 80 -10.60 -13.96 11.85
C GLN A 80 -10.43 -13.76 10.34
N THR A 81 -11.24 -12.88 9.75
CA THR A 81 -11.16 -12.52 8.33
C THR A 81 -9.82 -11.86 8.00
N ALA A 82 -9.36 -10.92 8.84
CA ALA A 82 -8.07 -10.25 8.67
C ALA A 82 -6.91 -11.25 8.66
N ARG A 83 -6.88 -12.18 9.63
CA ARG A 83 -5.84 -13.22 9.72
C ARG A 83 -5.87 -14.17 8.52
N GLN A 84 -7.05 -14.57 8.05
CA GLN A 84 -7.18 -15.39 6.85
C GLN A 84 -6.68 -14.66 5.60
N ALA A 85 -7.07 -13.39 5.43
CA ALA A 85 -6.59 -12.56 4.33
C ALA A 85 -5.06 -12.41 4.36
N ARG A 86 -4.49 -12.13 5.54
CA ARG A 86 -3.05 -12.04 5.77
C ARG A 86 -2.34 -13.32 5.34
N GLN A 87 -2.83 -14.49 5.74
CA GLN A 87 -2.24 -15.79 5.35
C GLN A 87 -2.32 -16.04 3.84
N MET A 88 -3.45 -15.72 3.20
CA MET A 88 -3.58 -15.85 1.74
C MET A 88 -2.60 -14.93 0.99
N MET A 89 -2.41 -13.71 1.49
CA MET A 89 -1.46 -12.74 0.92
C MET A 89 0.00 -13.20 1.06
N ILE A 90 0.36 -13.79 2.20
CA ILE A 90 1.70 -14.37 2.42
C ILE A 90 1.92 -15.55 1.47
N ALA A 91 0.96 -16.47 1.41
CA ALA A 91 1.03 -17.63 0.54
C ALA A 91 1.18 -17.26 -0.95
N LEU A 92 0.60 -16.14 -1.39
CA LEU A 92 0.78 -15.64 -2.75
C LEU A 92 2.24 -15.23 -3.02
N VAL A 93 2.90 -14.61 -2.04
CA VAL A 93 4.28 -14.16 -2.19
C VAL A 93 5.24 -15.34 -2.16
N GLU A 94 5.05 -16.27 -1.22
CA GLU A 94 5.88 -17.48 -1.06
C GLU A 94 5.83 -18.40 -2.28
N ARG A 95 4.73 -18.39 -3.04
CA ARG A 95 4.56 -19.22 -4.25
C ARG A 95 5.32 -18.72 -5.48
N GLY A 96 6.12 -17.66 -5.37
CA GLY A 96 7.02 -17.22 -6.44
C GLY A 96 6.86 -15.76 -6.87
N SER A 97 6.39 -14.88 -5.99
CA SER A 97 6.36 -13.44 -6.26
C SER A 97 7.76 -12.82 -6.14
N GLN A 98 8.05 -11.82 -6.98
CA GLN A 98 9.26 -11.00 -6.87
C GLN A 98 9.25 -10.07 -5.65
N ALA A 99 8.17 -10.08 -4.84
CA ALA A 99 8.08 -9.28 -3.62
C ALA A 99 8.79 -9.94 -2.43
N ALA A 100 9.20 -11.20 -2.55
CA ALA A 100 9.86 -11.92 -1.47
C ALA A 100 11.20 -11.26 -1.13
N VAL A 101 11.42 -11.00 0.16
CA VAL A 101 12.68 -10.45 0.69
C VAL A 101 13.22 -11.43 1.73
N PRO A 102 14.48 -11.89 1.63
CA PRO A 102 15.07 -12.78 2.62
C PRO A 102 14.99 -12.21 4.03
N GLY A 103 14.59 -13.04 5.01
CA GLY A 103 14.48 -12.64 6.41
C GLY A 103 13.20 -11.88 6.77
N LEU A 104 12.36 -11.52 5.79
CA LEU A 104 11.10 -10.81 6.02
C LEU A 104 9.89 -11.70 5.74
N THR A 105 8.85 -11.58 6.56
CA THR A 105 7.52 -12.08 6.20
C THR A 105 6.84 -11.04 5.32
N VAL A 106 6.52 -11.42 4.08
CA VAL A 106 5.91 -10.52 3.10
C VAL A 106 4.56 -11.07 2.64
N GLY A 107 3.54 -10.23 2.66
CA GLY A 107 2.24 -10.53 2.06
C GLY A 107 1.76 -9.36 1.23
N GLY A 108 1.15 -9.63 0.08
CA GLY A 108 0.63 -8.55 -0.76
C GLY A 108 -0.16 -9.03 -1.95
N LYS A 109 -0.50 -8.09 -2.84
CA LYS A 109 -1.21 -8.37 -4.07
C LYS A 109 -0.72 -7.50 -5.22
N THR A 110 -0.51 -8.13 -6.36
CA THR A 110 -0.28 -7.48 -7.65
C THR A 110 -1.58 -6.89 -8.19
N GLY A 111 -1.50 -5.67 -8.72
CA GLY A 111 -2.56 -5.05 -9.50
C GLY A 111 -2.03 -4.60 -10.86
N THR A 112 -2.87 -4.68 -11.88
CA THR A 112 -2.62 -4.12 -13.21
C THR A 112 -3.90 -3.41 -13.61
N ALA A 113 -3.87 -2.08 -13.65
CA ALA A 113 -5.04 -1.28 -14.01
C ALA A 113 -4.93 -0.79 -15.45
N GLU A 114 -5.94 -1.08 -16.27
CA GLU A 114 -5.93 -0.69 -17.68
C GLU A 114 -6.20 0.81 -17.82
N VAL A 115 -5.59 1.42 -18.83
CA VAL A 115 -5.73 2.85 -19.12
C VAL A 115 -6.29 2.99 -20.53
N ALA A 116 -7.09 4.02 -20.76
CA ALA A 116 -7.57 4.36 -22.09
C ALA A 116 -6.41 4.69 -23.06
N ASP A 117 -6.74 4.77 -24.35
CA ASP A 117 -5.84 5.24 -25.41
C ASP A 117 -4.59 4.37 -25.68
N ASN A 118 -4.70 3.04 -25.54
CA ASN A 118 -3.60 2.08 -25.79
C ASN A 118 -2.32 2.35 -24.99
N LYS A 119 -2.39 3.06 -23.87
CA LYS A 119 -1.25 3.24 -22.97
C LYS A 119 -0.98 1.93 -22.24
N ALA A 120 0.28 1.74 -21.84
CA ALA A 120 0.61 0.65 -20.93
C ALA A 120 -0.22 0.78 -19.65
N PRO A 121 -0.64 -0.35 -19.04
CA PRO A 121 -1.40 -0.31 -17.81
C PRO A 121 -0.59 0.29 -16.66
N HIS A 122 -1.27 0.74 -15.61
CA HIS A 122 -0.63 1.11 -14.36
C HIS A 122 -0.19 -0.14 -13.60
N ALA A 123 1.08 -0.18 -13.23
CA ALA A 123 1.66 -1.27 -12.46
C ALA A 123 1.45 -0.98 -10.97
N TRP A 124 0.71 -1.86 -10.29
CA TRP A 124 0.44 -1.77 -8.87
C TRP A 124 1.01 -2.96 -8.10
N PHE A 125 1.52 -2.67 -6.91
CA PHE A 125 1.70 -3.67 -5.87
C PHE A 125 1.41 -3.02 -4.52
N ALA A 126 0.58 -3.65 -3.70
CA ALA A 126 0.35 -3.23 -2.33
C ALA A 126 0.48 -4.43 -1.40
N GLY A 127 1.09 -4.21 -0.26
CA GLY A 127 1.38 -5.29 0.68
C GLY A 127 1.99 -4.78 1.98
N PHE A 128 2.31 -5.73 2.84
CA PHE A 128 3.04 -5.54 4.07
C PHE A 128 4.32 -6.36 4.07
N ALA A 129 5.32 -5.87 4.81
CA ALA A 129 6.53 -6.59 5.13
C ALA A 129 6.78 -6.49 6.65
N GLU A 130 7.27 -7.57 7.23
CA GLU A 130 7.44 -7.70 8.68
C GLU A 130 8.77 -8.39 9.02
N ASN A 131 9.49 -7.85 10.00
CA ASN A 131 10.56 -8.54 10.71
C ASN A 131 10.15 -8.75 12.19
N GLU A 132 11.07 -9.20 13.03
CA GLU A 132 10.79 -9.47 14.45
C GLU A 132 10.37 -8.22 15.25
N GLU A 133 10.75 -7.03 14.82
CA GLU A 133 10.51 -5.79 15.55
C GLU A 133 9.38 -4.92 14.96
N ARG A 134 9.19 -4.98 13.64
CA ARG A 134 8.49 -3.93 12.89
C ARG A 134 7.69 -4.48 11.73
N THR A 135 6.58 -3.80 11.47
CA THR A 135 5.74 -3.99 10.30
C THR A 135 5.66 -2.70 9.51
N VAL A 136 5.78 -2.79 8.18
CA VAL A 136 5.52 -1.69 7.25
C VAL A 136 4.48 -2.10 6.23
N VAL A 137 3.65 -1.15 5.80
CA VAL A 137 2.70 -1.32 4.70
C VAL A 137 3.13 -0.38 3.57
N ILE A 138 3.26 -0.92 2.37
CA ILE A 138 3.79 -0.21 1.21
C ILE A 138 2.84 -0.40 0.04
N ALA A 139 2.46 0.72 -0.60
CA ALA A 139 1.76 0.73 -1.87
C ALA A 139 2.66 1.37 -2.93
N VAL A 140 2.91 0.64 -4.02
CA VAL A 140 3.68 1.08 -5.18
C VAL A 140 2.73 1.20 -6.35
N LEU A 141 2.74 2.38 -6.97
CA LEU A 141 2.07 2.69 -8.22
C LEU A 141 3.11 3.22 -9.21
N VAL A 142 3.20 2.61 -10.38
CA VAL A 142 3.94 3.15 -11.52
C VAL A 142 2.95 3.37 -12.67
N GLU A 143 2.67 4.64 -12.93
CA GLU A 143 1.76 5.03 -14.01
C GLU A 143 2.34 4.62 -15.36
N ASN A 144 1.51 3.99 -16.18
CA ASN A 144 1.88 3.42 -17.47
C ASN A 144 3.11 2.50 -17.41
N GLY A 145 3.36 1.89 -16.24
CA GLY A 145 4.51 1.01 -15.99
C GLY A 145 4.35 -0.41 -16.55
N GLY A 146 3.22 -0.74 -17.15
CA GLY A 146 2.94 -2.10 -17.62
C GLY A 146 2.42 -2.99 -16.49
N GLN A 147 2.93 -4.22 -16.40
CA GLN A 147 2.38 -5.22 -15.47
C GLN A 147 2.89 -5.00 -14.04
N GLY A 148 1.99 -5.04 -13.06
CA GLY A 148 2.34 -4.87 -11.63
C GLY A 148 3.40 -5.87 -11.13
N GLY A 149 3.34 -7.10 -11.64
CA GLY A 149 4.26 -8.18 -11.29
C GLY A 149 5.72 -7.93 -11.68
N SER A 150 5.98 -7.25 -12.80
CA SER A 150 7.33 -7.03 -13.32
C SER A 150 7.94 -5.69 -12.92
N VAL A 151 7.11 -4.71 -12.51
CA VAL A 151 7.58 -3.34 -12.23
C VAL A 151 7.36 -2.93 -10.78
N ALA A 152 6.10 -2.92 -10.30
CA ALA A 152 5.80 -2.44 -8.95
C ALA A 152 6.30 -3.41 -7.86
N THR A 153 6.26 -4.70 -8.16
CA THR A 153 6.66 -5.78 -7.24
C THR A 153 8.15 -5.73 -6.84
N PRO A 154 9.13 -5.65 -7.77
CA PRO A 154 10.53 -5.52 -7.38
C PRO A 154 10.85 -4.17 -6.70
N ILE A 155 10.11 -3.10 -7.02
CA ILE A 155 10.23 -1.82 -6.29
C ILE A 155 9.79 -1.99 -4.83
N PHE A 156 8.65 -2.66 -4.60
CA PHE A 156 8.19 -2.99 -3.25
C PHE A 156 9.27 -3.73 -2.45
N ALA A 157 9.88 -4.77 -3.03
CA ALA A 157 10.90 -5.57 -2.36
C ALA A 157 12.08 -4.71 -1.89
N ARG A 158 12.58 -3.82 -2.76
CA ARG A 158 13.67 -2.89 -2.43
C ARG A 158 13.31 -1.91 -1.32
N VAL A 159 12.08 -1.38 -1.34
CA VAL A 159 11.62 -0.45 -0.29
C VAL A 159 11.43 -1.18 1.04
N ALA A 160 10.87 -2.39 1.03
CA ALA A 160 10.69 -3.22 2.22
C ALA A 160 12.05 -3.58 2.86
N ASP A 161 13.01 -3.99 2.04
CA ASP A 161 14.38 -4.31 2.47
C ASP A 161 15.07 -3.09 3.09
N ALA A 162 15.04 -1.94 2.41
CA ALA A 162 15.58 -0.70 2.95
C ALA A 162 14.89 -0.28 4.27
N ALA A 163 13.57 -0.44 4.37
CA ALA A 163 12.79 -0.01 5.52
C ALA A 163 12.96 -0.89 6.76
N LEU A 164 13.31 -2.18 6.58
CA LEU A 164 13.33 -3.15 7.68
C LEU A 164 14.73 -3.72 7.98
N ASN A 165 15.58 -3.91 6.98
CA ASN A 165 16.92 -4.45 7.16
C ASN A 165 17.99 -3.37 7.28
N HIS A 166 17.76 -2.19 6.70
CA HIS A 166 18.69 -1.04 6.72
C HIS A 166 18.18 0.14 7.56
N TYR A 167 17.19 -0.10 8.43
CA TYR A 167 16.59 0.98 9.20
C TYR A 167 17.59 1.62 10.16
N GLY A 168 17.79 2.94 10.01
CA GLY A 168 18.70 3.71 10.88
C GLY A 168 20.15 3.67 10.41
N GLU A 169 20.46 2.95 9.34
CA GLU A 169 21.74 3.08 8.66
C GLU A 169 21.82 4.44 7.95
N PRO A 170 23.00 5.09 7.90
CA PRO A 170 23.19 6.32 7.15
C PRO A 170 22.96 6.05 5.65
N VAL A 171 22.00 6.75 5.06
CA VAL A 171 21.83 6.78 3.60
C VAL A 171 22.73 7.86 3.02
N GLU A 172 23.48 7.53 1.97
CA GLU A 172 24.22 8.51 1.19
C GLU A 172 23.22 9.52 0.61
N GLU A 173 23.43 10.80 0.89
CA GLU A 173 22.50 11.85 0.50
C GLU A 173 22.51 11.97 -1.03
N VAL A 174 21.40 11.61 -1.69
CA VAL A 174 21.25 11.83 -3.14
C VAL A 174 21.00 13.32 -3.35
N ILE A 175 22.08 14.11 -3.35
CA ILE A 175 22.04 15.50 -3.78
C ILE A 175 21.86 15.48 -5.30
N VAL A 176 20.60 15.59 -5.75
CA VAL A 176 20.32 15.86 -7.16
C VAL A 176 20.84 17.27 -7.46
N PRO A 177 21.88 17.43 -8.29
CA PRO A 177 22.39 18.76 -8.61
C PRO A 177 21.27 19.57 -9.28
N PRO A 178 21.10 20.85 -8.96
CA PRO A 178 20.20 21.71 -9.71
C PRO A 178 20.62 21.70 -11.19
N GLY A 179 19.79 21.13 -12.07
CA GLY A 179 20.05 21.04 -13.51
C GLY A 179 20.02 19.62 -14.11
N ALA A 180 19.94 18.55 -13.32
CA ALA A 180 19.95 17.17 -13.84
C ALA A 180 18.60 16.65 -14.39
N ARG A 181 17.72 17.55 -14.85
CA ARG A 181 16.51 17.19 -15.61
C ARG A 181 16.63 17.83 -17.00
N GLU A 182 17.11 17.04 -17.96
CA GLU A 182 16.82 17.24 -19.38
C GLU A 182 15.67 16.32 -19.79
#